data_AF-A0A819YI22-F1
#
_entry.id   AF-A0A819YI22-F1
#
_cell.length_a   1.000
_cell.length_b   1.000
_cell.length_c   1.000
_cell.angle_alpha   90.00
_cell.angle_beta   90.00
_cell.angle_gamma   90.00
#
_symmetry.space_group_name_H-M   'P 1'
#
loop_
_entity.id
_entity.type
_entity.pdbx_description
1 polymer ?
#
loop_
_entity_poly.entity_id
_entity_poly.type
_entity_poly.pdbx_seq_one_letter_code
_entity_poly.pdbx_strand_id
1 'polypeptide(L)'
;MYNCVTIQLVFVDKSWLDCQFHADGKSIKKLDEIENEMDEPNDIIDKNILDRIQGSMEGMALGDALGAPVKWQSREYLAHHPVTDLQSGGTSSLMKGQV
;
A
#
# COMPACT_ATOMS: atom_id res chain seq x y z
N MET A 1 -38.36 15.08 -11.74
CA MET A 1 -37.47 16.07 -12.39
C MET A 1 -36.10 15.88 -11.73
N TYR A 2 -35.24 15.05 -12.32
CA TYR A 2 -33.91 14.75 -11.75
C TYR A 2 -32.87 15.56 -12.49
N ASN A 3 -32.11 16.35 -11.75
CA ASN A 3 -31.03 17.18 -12.27
C ASN A 3 -29.88 16.29 -12.76
N CYS A 4 -29.64 16.34 -14.07
CA CYS A 4 -28.46 15.74 -14.70
C CYS A 4 -27.29 16.69 -14.44
N VAL A 5 -26.36 16.28 -13.57
CA VAL A 5 -25.08 16.99 -13.40
C VAL A 5 -24.15 16.48 -14.49
N THR A 6 -23.97 17.30 -15.53
CA THR A 6 -22.97 17.06 -16.58
C THR A 6 -21.58 17.32 -16.00
N ILE A 7 -20.86 16.27 -15.65
CA ILE A 7 -19.44 16.37 -15.30
C ILE A 7 -18.66 16.48 -16.61
N GLN A 8 -18.14 17.68 -16.92
CA GLN A 8 -17.14 17.85 -17.97
C GLN A 8 -15.89 17.04 -17.58
N LEU A 9 -15.61 15.99 -18.35
CA LEU A 9 -14.36 15.24 -18.27
C LEU A 9 -13.22 16.14 -18.73
N VAL A 10 -12.51 16.73 -17.77
CA VAL A 10 -11.19 17.31 -18.01
C VAL A 10 -10.28 16.16 -18.45
N PHE A 11 -9.76 16.24 -19.67
CA PHE A 11 -8.75 15.31 -20.19
C PHE A 11 -7.47 15.50 -19.35
N VAL A 12 -7.31 14.64 -18.34
CA VAL A 12 -6.04 14.46 -17.64
C VAL A 12 -5.18 13.61 -18.56
N ASP A 13 -4.00 14.11 -18.91
CA ASP A 13 -2.96 13.34 -19.58
C ASP A 13 -2.59 12.15 -18.68
N LYS A 14 -2.94 10.96 -19.15
CA LYS A 14 -3.06 9.73 -18.37
C LYS A 14 -1.99 8.74 -18.81
N SER A 15 -0.75 9.20 -18.97
CA SER A 15 0.40 8.33 -19.27
C SER A 15 0.59 7.18 -18.25
N TRP A 16 0.09 7.34 -17.02
CA TRP A 16 0.07 6.28 -16.02
C TRP A 16 -0.97 5.16 -16.29
N LEU A 17 -1.98 5.41 -17.12
CA LEU A 17 -2.92 4.39 -17.61
C LEU A 17 -2.33 3.55 -18.74
N ASP A 18 -1.31 4.06 -19.45
CA ASP A 18 -0.59 3.26 -20.46
C ASP A 18 0.17 2.08 -19.81
N CYS A 19 0.46 2.17 -18.51
CA CYS A 19 1.01 1.08 -17.71
C CYS A 19 0.02 -0.07 -17.48
N GLN A 20 -1.25 0.06 -17.87
CA GLN A 20 -2.27 -0.98 -17.69
C GLN A 20 -2.35 -1.95 -18.88
N PHE A 21 -1.56 -1.73 -19.93
CA PHE A 21 -1.39 -2.71 -20.98
C PHE A 21 -0.26 -3.66 -20.60
N HIS A 22 -0.57 -4.96 -20.54
CA HIS A 22 0.49 -5.96 -20.48
C HIS A 22 1.39 -5.81 -21.72
N ALA A 23 2.70 -5.96 -21.54
CA ALA A 23 3.71 -5.77 -22.59
C ALA A 23 3.49 -6.68 -23.83
N ASP A 24 2.62 -7.67 -23.74
CA ASP A 24 2.22 -8.60 -24.79
C ASP A 24 1.03 -8.12 -25.65
N GLY A 25 0.54 -6.89 -25.46
CA GLY A 25 -0.50 -6.30 -26.32
C GLY A 25 -1.89 -6.87 -26.10
N LYS A 26 -2.13 -7.60 -25.00
CA LYS A 26 -3.47 -8.05 -24.63
C LYS A 26 -4.31 -6.88 -24.15
N SER A 27 -5.50 -6.75 -24.74
CA SER A 27 -6.51 -5.78 -24.31
C SER A 27 -6.91 -6.03 -22.86
N ILE A 28 -7.11 -4.95 -22.10
CA ILE A 28 -7.72 -5.01 -20.77
C ILE A 28 -9.08 -5.71 -20.91
N LYS A 29 -9.28 -6.80 -20.17
CA LYS A 29 -10.53 -7.59 -20.18
C LYS A 29 -11.70 -6.68 -19.79
N LYS A 30 -12.86 -6.94 -20.39
CA LYS A 30 -14.08 -6.20 -20.01
C LYS A 30 -14.55 -6.63 -18.62
N LEU A 31 -15.33 -5.76 -17.97
CA LEU A 31 -15.75 -5.95 -16.57
C LEU A 31 -16.50 -7.27 -16.35
N ASP A 32 -17.34 -7.65 -17.31
CA ASP A 32 -18.09 -8.91 -17.36
C ASP A 32 -17.17 -10.14 -17.48
N GLU A 33 -16.06 -10.02 -18.19
CA GLU A 33 -15.05 -11.09 -18.31
C GLU A 33 -14.25 -11.26 -17.00
N ILE A 34 -14.01 -10.17 -16.26
CA ILE A 34 -13.32 -10.19 -14.97
C ILE A 34 -14.24 -10.77 -13.87
N GLU A 35 -15.52 -10.38 -13.86
CA GLU A 35 -16.50 -10.91 -12.90
C GLU A 35 -16.63 -12.43 -13.00
N ASN A 36 -16.67 -12.98 -14.22
CA ASN A 36 -16.71 -14.43 -14.45
C ASN A 36 -15.41 -15.17 -14.01
N GLU A 37 -14.27 -14.49 -13.97
CA GLU A 37 -13.00 -15.05 -13.45
C GLU A 37 -12.86 -14.92 -11.93
N MET A 38 -13.64 -14.01 -11.32
CA MET A 38 -13.66 -13.77 -9.88
C MET A 38 -14.71 -14.61 -9.14
N ASP A 39 -15.65 -15.25 -9.86
CA ASP A 39 -16.73 -16.06 -9.29
C ASP A 39 -16.23 -17.36 -8.62
N GLU A 40 -15.06 -17.87 -9.02
CA GLU A 40 -14.45 -19.06 -8.40
C GLU A 40 -13.12 -18.65 -7.78
N PRO A 41 -12.98 -18.65 -6.43
CA PRO A 41 -11.68 -18.45 -5.82
C PRO A 41 -10.77 -19.57 -6.32
N ASN A 42 -9.66 -19.22 -6.97
CA ASN A 42 -8.63 -20.22 -7.24
C ASN A 42 -8.16 -20.79 -5.89
N ASP A 43 -8.52 -22.05 -5.61
CA ASP A 43 -8.24 -22.76 -4.36
C ASP A 43 -6.75 -22.86 -4.01
N ILE A 44 -5.89 -22.45 -4.93
CA ILE A 44 -4.44 -22.53 -4.83
C ILE A 44 -3.91 -21.12 -4.54
N ILE A 45 -4.12 -20.67 -3.30
CA ILE A 45 -3.31 -19.57 -2.77
C ILE A 45 -1.90 -20.12 -2.58
N ASP A 46 -0.95 -19.62 -3.37
CA ASP A 46 0.45 -19.89 -3.14
C ASP A 46 0.84 -19.33 -1.76
N LYS A 47 1.10 -20.25 -0.81
CA LYS A 47 1.47 -19.90 0.57
C LYS A 47 2.67 -18.97 0.61
N ASN A 48 3.63 -19.10 -0.33
CA ASN A 48 4.78 -18.20 -0.40
C ASN A 48 4.36 -16.77 -0.72
N ILE A 49 3.41 -16.60 -1.66
CA ILE A 49 2.91 -15.27 -2.03
C ILE A 49 2.11 -14.67 -0.87
N LEU A 50 1.27 -15.47 -0.21
CA LEU A 50 0.52 -15.02 0.96
C LEU A 50 1.44 -14.56 2.09
N ASP A 51 2.46 -15.36 2.43
CA ASP A 51 3.43 -15.04 3.48
C ASP A 51 4.18 -13.73 3.17
N ARG A 52 4.52 -13.50 1.89
CA ARG A 52 5.16 -12.26 1.45
C ARG A 52 4.24 -11.05 1.59
N ILE A 53 2.96 -11.20 1.22
CA ILE A 53 1.97 -10.12 1.36
C ILE A 53 1.76 -9.79 2.84
N GLN A 54 1.55 -10.80 3.67
CA GLN A 54 1.38 -10.63 5.11
C GLN A 54 2.63 -9.98 5.74
N GLY A 55 3.81 -10.53 5.49
CA GLY A 55 5.07 -9.98 5.99
C GLY A 55 5.34 -8.55 5.50
N SER A 56 4.89 -8.18 4.30
CA SER A 56 5.03 -6.80 3.81
C SER A 56 4.11 -5.81 4.54
N MET A 57 2.88 -6.21 4.87
CA MET A 57 1.96 -5.38 5.66
C MET A 57 2.44 -5.25 7.11
N GLU A 58 2.85 -6.35 7.72
CA GLU A 58 3.40 -6.37 9.08
C GLU A 58 4.70 -5.56 9.16
N GLY A 59 5.62 -5.75 8.21
CA GLY A 59 6.88 -5.03 8.14
C GLY A 59 6.69 -3.53 7.96
N MET A 60 5.69 -3.10 7.19
CA MET A 60 5.34 -1.69 7.05
C MET A 60 4.88 -1.09 8.39
N ALA A 61 3.94 -1.75 9.08
CA ALA A 61 3.44 -1.28 10.37
C ALA A 61 4.55 -1.28 11.45
N LEU A 62 5.36 -2.33 11.51
CA LEU A 62 6.49 -2.41 12.43
C LEU A 62 7.53 -1.31 12.15
N GLY A 63 7.83 -1.05 10.87
CA GLY A 63 8.76 0.00 10.47
C GLY A 63 8.31 1.39 10.91
N ASP A 64 7.02 1.69 10.78
CA ASP A 64 6.44 2.96 11.22
C ASP A 64 6.48 3.08 12.76
N ALA A 65 6.06 2.04 13.50
CA ALA A 65 6.10 2.04 14.96
C ALA A 65 7.52 2.16 15.54
N LEU A 66 8.53 1.61 14.87
CA LEU A 66 9.95 1.76 15.24
C LEU A 66 10.49 3.15 14.90
N GLY A 67 10.05 3.73 13.78
CA GLY A 67 10.53 5.03 13.30
C GLY A 67 9.88 6.22 14.01
N ALA A 68 8.62 6.13 14.41
CA ALA A 68 7.86 7.24 14.97
C ALA A 68 8.46 7.84 16.25
N PRO A 69 8.96 7.05 17.23
CA PRO A 69 9.58 7.61 18.44
C PRO A 69 10.85 8.42 18.16
N VAL A 70 11.59 8.05 17.11
CA VAL A 70 12.86 8.71 16.74
C VAL A 70 12.72 9.66 15.56
N LYS A 71 11.48 9.96 15.16
CA LYS A 71 11.19 10.94 14.12
C LYS A 71 11.89 12.25 14.48
N TRP A 72 12.62 12.82 13.51
CA TRP A 72 13.40 14.06 13.64
C TRP A 72 14.71 13.99 14.43
N GLN A 73 15.16 12.80 14.85
CA GLN A 73 16.50 12.65 15.40
C GLN A 73 17.57 12.71 14.29
N SER A 74 18.74 13.28 14.61
CA SER A 74 19.84 13.32 13.66
C SER A 74 20.45 11.94 13.45
N ARG A 75 21.05 11.72 12.28
CA ARG A 75 21.76 10.46 11.98
C ARG A 75 22.89 10.18 12.98
N GLU A 76 23.58 11.23 13.43
CA GLU A 76 24.65 11.13 14.43
C GLU A 76 24.09 10.71 15.80
N TYR A 77 22.94 11.25 16.21
CA TYR A 77 22.26 10.82 17.43
C TYR A 77 21.90 9.33 17.37
N LEU A 78 21.33 8.87 16.26
CA LEU A 78 20.94 7.48 16.05
C LEU A 78 22.11 6.50 15.97
N ALA A 79 23.29 6.96 15.54
CA ALA A 79 24.50 6.14 15.57
C ALA A 79 24.95 5.81 17.00
N HIS A 80 24.71 6.73 17.95
CA HIS A 80 25.03 6.55 19.36
C HIS A 80 23.87 5.97 20.17
N HIS A 81 22.62 6.11 19.68
CA HIS A 81 21.39 5.65 20.33
C HIS A 81 20.54 4.84 19.34
N PRO A 82 20.98 3.63 18.96
CA PRO A 82 20.26 2.83 17.98
C PRO A 82 18.91 2.36 18.51
N VAL A 83 17.90 2.33 17.62
CA VAL A 83 16.61 1.71 17.92
C VAL A 83 16.79 0.19 17.92
N THR A 84 16.56 -0.43 19.07
CA THR A 84 16.77 -1.88 19.29
C THR A 84 15.49 -2.62 19.68
N ASP A 85 14.42 -1.88 19.99
CA ASP A 85 13.10 -2.40 20.35
C ASP A 85 12.05 -1.31 20.08
N LEU A 86 10.77 -1.68 20.11
CA LEU A 86 9.65 -0.75 20.12
C LEU A 86 9.70 0.13 21.38
N GLN A 87 9.47 1.42 21.20
CA GLN A 87 9.57 2.43 22.26
C GLN A 87 8.31 3.30 22.27
N SER A 88 7.94 3.80 23.44
CA SER A 88 6.95 4.86 23.57
C SER A 88 7.62 6.23 23.43
N GLY A 89 6.85 7.26 23.09
CA GLY A 89 7.30 8.65 23.07
C GLY A 89 7.42 9.24 21.67
N GLY A 90 8.53 9.95 21.42
CA GLY A 90 8.71 10.76 20.23
C GLY A 90 7.82 12.01 20.20
N THR A 91 7.83 12.70 19.07
CA THR A 91 7.11 13.97 18.89
C THR A 91 5.60 13.84 19.11
N SER A 92 5.03 12.68 18.80
CA SER A 92 3.59 12.42 18.94
C SER A 92 3.21 11.74 20.28
N SER A 93 4.17 11.52 21.18
CA SER A 93 3.94 10.86 22.50
C SER A 93 3.18 9.53 22.40
N LEU A 94 3.56 8.70 21.43
CA LEU A 94 2.87 7.43 21.14
C LEU A 94 3.12 6.37 22.21
N MET A 95 2.17 5.45 22.40
CA MET A 95 2.42 4.24 23.19
C MET A 95 3.31 3.26 22.41
N LYS A 96 3.97 2.33 23.13
CA LYS A 96 4.83 1.32 22.52
C LYS A 96 4.01 0.48 21.51
N GLY A 97 4.49 0.42 20.25
CA GLY A 97 3.86 -0.37 19.18
C GLY A 97 2.69 0.31 18.47
N GLN A 98 2.40 1.57 18.78
CA GLN A 98 1.39 2.34 18.09
C GLN A 98 1.95 2.92 16.79
N VAL A 99 1.16 2.81 15.72
CA VAL A 99 1.35 3.44 14.41
C VAL A 99 0.39 4.61 14.24
#